data_AF-A0A9E6DTD2-F1
#
_entry.id   AF-A0A9E6DTD2-F1
#
_cell.length_a   1.000
_cell.length_b   1.000
_cell.length_c   1.000
_cell.angle_alpha   90.00
_cell.angle_beta   90.00
_cell.angle_gamma   90.00
#
_symmetry.space_group_name_H-M   'P 1'
#
loop_
_entity.id
_entity.type
_entity.pdbx_description
1 polymer ?
#
loop_
_entity_poly.entity_id
_entity_poly.type
_entity_poly.pdbx_seq_one_letter_code
_entity_poly.pdbx_strand_id
1 'polypeptide(L)'
;MAIDVTLWRAARKLCRDLESIQPVAPVTHVYNPLEYASRPHREYLRKYGASKKRVVYLGMNPGPYGMAQTGVPFGTIRWVRDWMGIEKPVAKPELEHPKRPIQGFACERKEISGDRVWGAISDHYGKPEKFFKSAFITNYCPLVFMEESGKNRTPDKLNKKQQGIIQEACDHHLRSVIKTLSPEWVIGIGKFAEGKAASALEGMDVKIGTVLHPSPASPIANRGWAPQASLQIRAMGLCK
;
A
#
# COMPACT_ATOMS: atom_id res chain seq x y z
N MET A 1 -12.41 -20.22 7.46
CA MET A 1 -12.77 -18.79 7.22
C MET A 1 -12.19 -18.41 5.86
N ALA A 2 -12.93 -17.71 5.01
CA ALA A 2 -12.43 -17.29 3.70
C ALA A 2 -11.22 -16.35 3.85
N ILE A 3 -10.24 -16.46 2.94
CA ILE A 3 -8.96 -15.74 3.02
C ILE A 3 -9.17 -14.22 3.06
N ASP A 4 -10.06 -13.70 2.22
CA ASP A 4 -10.42 -12.28 2.17
C ASP A 4 -11.05 -11.77 3.47
N VAL A 5 -11.87 -12.60 4.13
CA VAL A 5 -12.47 -12.27 5.44
C VAL A 5 -11.40 -12.16 6.52
N THR A 6 -10.39 -13.04 6.50
CA THR A 6 -9.25 -12.96 7.42
C THR A 6 -8.43 -11.69 7.18
N LEU A 7 -8.15 -11.35 5.92
CA LEU A 7 -7.48 -10.09 5.56
C LEU A 7 -8.28 -8.86 6.02
N TRP A 8 -9.60 -8.88 5.81
CA TRP A 8 -10.47 -7.80 6.25
C TRP A 8 -10.44 -7.63 7.77
N ARG A 9 -10.50 -8.73 8.53
CA ARG A 9 -10.37 -8.69 9.99
C ARG A 9 -9.02 -8.16 10.44
N ALA A 10 -7.93 -8.54 9.77
CA ALA A 10 -6.60 -8.02 10.04
C ALA A 10 -6.54 -6.50 9.80
N ALA A 11 -7.07 -6.01 8.67
CA ALA A 11 -7.14 -4.58 8.37
C ALA A 11 -7.98 -3.81 9.41
N ARG A 12 -9.12 -4.38 9.86
CA ARG A 12 -9.92 -3.77 10.92
C ARG A 12 -9.24 -3.77 12.27
N LYS A 13 -8.46 -4.79 12.61
CA LYS A 13 -7.64 -4.81 13.81
C LYS A 13 -6.59 -3.70 13.75
N LEU A 14 -5.88 -3.60 12.62
CA LEU A 14 -4.88 -2.54 12.40
C LEU A 14 -5.47 -1.14 12.61
N CYS A 15 -6.70 -0.90 12.14
CA CYS A 15 -7.34 0.40 12.36
C CYS A 15 -7.61 0.69 13.84
N ARG A 16 -8.11 -0.30 14.59
CA ARG A 16 -8.31 -0.17 16.05
C ARG A 16 -7.00 0.07 16.79
N ASP A 17 -5.95 -0.68 16.44
CA ASP A 17 -4.63 -0.54 17.06
C ASP A 17 -4.00 0.83 16.79
N LEU A 18 -4.43 1.53 15.72
CA LEU A 18 -3.93 2.84 15.31
C LEU A 18 -4.89 4.00 15.60
N GLU A 19 -6.06 3.74 16.20
CA GLU A 19 -7.11 4.75 16.44
C GLU A 19 -6.63 5.89 17.35
N SER A 20 -5.72 5.57 18.28
CA SER A 20 -5.16 6.55 19.23
C SER A 20 -4.04 7.42 18.64
N ILE A 21 -3.63 7.21 17.39
CA ILE A 21 -2.55 7.99 16.77
C ILE A 21 -3.04 9.41 16.46
N GLN A 22 -2.65 10.34 17.32
CA GLN A 22 -2.94 11.77 17.17
C GLN A 22 -1.82 12.49 16.40
N PRO A 23 -2.13 13.60 15.70
CA PRO A 23 -1.12 14.50 15.15
C PRO A 23 -0.18 15.02 16.25
N VAL A 24 1.12 15.02 15.98
CA VAL A 24 2.14 15.63 16.85
C VAL A 24 3.05 16.48 15.98
N ALA A 25 3.31 17.72 16.42
CA ALA A 25 4.10 18.68 15.65
C ALA A 25 5.40 18.05 15.11
N PRO A 26 5.74 18.26 13.81
CA PRO A 26 5.09 19.18 12.87
C PRO A 26 3.89 18.59 12.11
N VAL A 27 3.45 17.38 12.42
CA VAL A 27 2.25 16.78 11.81
C VAL A 27 1.01 17.45 12.40
N THR A 28 0.13 17.94 11.54
CA THR A 28 -1.15 18.55 11.92
C THR A 28 -2.35 17.69 11.52
N HIS A 29 -2.18 16.79 10.54
CA HIS A 29 -3.25 15.92 10.06
C HIS A 29 -2.78 14.46 9.90
N VAL A 30 -3.63 13.53 10.30
CA VAL A 30 -3.45 12.08 10.11
C VAL A 30 -4.68 11.51 9.43
N TYR A 31 -4.50 10.83 8.29
CA TYR A 31 -5.58 10.14 7.59
C TYR A 31 -5.40 8.62 7.70
N ASN A 32 -6.52 7.91 7.86
CA ASN A 32 -6.58 6.46 7.74
C ASN A 32 -7.59 6.03 6.64
N PRO A 33 -7.16 5.80 5.39
CA PRO A 33 -8.04 5.35 4.30
C PRO A 33 -8.67 3.97 4.55
N LEU A 34 -8.12 3.14 5.44
CA LEU A 34 -8.78 1.88 5.80
C LEU A 34 -10.08 2.09 6.61
N GLU A 35 -10.29 3.30 7.14
CA GLU A 35 -11.54 3.73 7.76
C GLU A 35 -12.49 4.35 6.73
N TYR A 36 -12.16 5.53 6.22
CA TYR A 36 -13.08 6.30 5.37
C TYR A 36 -13.22 5.74 3.94
N ALA A 37 -12.20 5.03 3.42
CA ALA A 37 -12.25 4.30 2.15
C ALA A 37 -12.35 2.79 2.36
N SER A 38 -12.95 2.36 3.49
CA SER A 38 -13.14 0.95 3.84
C SER A 38 -13.91 0.14 2.79
N ARG A 39 -14.92 0.74 2.13
CA ARG A 39 -15.76 0.06 1.13
C ARG A 39 -14.95 -0.39 -0.10
N PRO A 40 -14.23 0.49 -0.83
CA PRO A 40 -13.39 0.05 -1.94
C PRO A 40 -12.24 -0.84 -1.47
N HIS A 41 -11.66 -0.60 -0.28
CA HIS A 41 -10.62 -1.48 0.25
C HIS A 41 -11.13 -2.91 0.49
N ARG A 42 -12.31 -3.08 1.10
CA ARG A 42 -12.92 -4.40 1.30
C ARG A 42 -13.22 -5.09 -0.03
N GLU A 43 -13.66 -4.34 -1.03
CA GLU A 43 -13.88 -4.88 -2.38
C GLU A 43 -12.58 -5.35 -3.04
N TYR A 44 -11.47 -4.62 -2.84
CA TYR A 44 -10.13 -5.03 -3.28
C TYR A 44 -9.69 -6.35 -2.62
N LEU A 45 -9.84 -6.47 -1.29
CA LEU A 45 -9.54 -7.71 -0.58
C LEU A 45 -10.42 -8.88 -1.06
N ARG A 46 -11.71 -8.64 -1.27
CA ARG A 46 -12.67 -9.66 -1.73
C ARG A 46 -12.35 -10.15 -3.14
N LYS A 47 -12.07 -9.24 -4.07
CA LYS A 47 -11.76 -9.60 -5.47
C LYS A 47 -10.39 -10.25 -5.63
N TYR A 48 -9.38 -9.71 -4.95
CA TYR A 48 -7.99 -9.98 -5.28
C TYR A 48 -7.16 -10.58 -4.15
N GLY A 49 -7.66 -10.57 -2.91
CA GLY A 49 -7.04 -11.19 -1.75
C GLY A 49 -7.65 -12.54 -1.34
N ALA A 50 -8.58 -13.10 -2.12
CA ALA A 50 -9.35 -14.30 -1.74
C ALA A 50 -8.64 -15.66 -1.96
N SER A 51 -7.35 -15.66 -2.32
CA SER A 51 -6.57 -16.88 -2.57
C SER A 51 -5.15 -16.73 -2.00
N LYS A 52 -4.46 -17.86 -1.78
CA LYS A 52 -3.01 -17.85 -1.57
C LYS A 52 -2.30 -17.16 -2.74
N LYS A 53 -1.15 -16.55 -2.46
CA LYS A 53 -0.32 -15.84 -3.43
C LYS A 53 1.08 -16.44 -3.41
N ARG A 54 1.78 -16.36 -4.53
CA ARG A 54 3.21 -16.67 -4.61
C ARG A 54 4.05 -15.48 -4.15
N VAL A 55 3.61 -14.26 -4.48
CA VAL A 55 4.35 -13.01 -4.20
C VAL A 55 3.44 -11.98 -3.54
N VAL A 56 3.92 -11.30 -2.50
CA VAL A 56 3.30 -10.10 -1.94
C VAL A 56 4.24 -8.92 -2.12
N TYR A 57 3.79 -7.89 -2.84
CA TYR A 57 4.52 -6.62 -2.93
C TYR A 57 4.11 -5.69 -1.79
N LEU A 58 5.08 -5.08 -1.14
CA LEU A 58 4.89 -4.23 0.03
C LEU A 58 5.33 -2.80 -0.27
N GLY A 59 4.38 -1.85 -0.23
CA GLY A 59 4.68 -0.42 -0.21
C GLY A 59 4.84 0.12 1.21
N MET A 60 5.29 1.38 1.34
CA MET A 60 5.48 2.03 2.63
C MET A 60 4.16 2.47 3.25
N ASN A 61 3.51 3.48 2.66
CA ASN A 61 2.25 4.04 3.12
C ASN A 61 1.51 4.75 1.96
N PRO A 62 0.23 5.11 2.10
CA PRO A 62 -0.54 5.74 1.04
C PRO A 62 0.08 7.06 0.58
N GLY A 63 0.05 7.31 -0.73
CA GLY A 63 0.21 8.65 -1.26
C GLY A 63 -1.15 9.39 -1.31
N PRO A 64 -1.12 10.74 -1.40
CA PRO A 64 -2.29 11.60 -1.21
C PRO A 64 -3.33 11.54 -2.34
N TYR A 65 -2.93 11.06 -3.53
CA TYR A 65 -3.82 11.00 -4.71
C TYR A 65 -4.05 9.58 -5.22
N GLY A 66 -3.44 8.57 -4.58
CA GLY A 66 -3.70 7.16 -4.84
C GLY A 66 -4.52 6.53 -3.73
N MET A 67 -3.88 5.74 -2.88
CA MET A 67 -4.56 4.97 -1.84
C MET A 67 -5.33 5.85 -0.83
N ALA A 68 -4.91 7.10 -0.57
CA ALA A 68 -5.69 8.01 0.26
C ALA A 68 -7.07 8.35 -0.37
N GLN A 69 -7.20 8.29 -1.70
CA GLN A 69 -8.47 8.56 -2.38
C GLN A 69 -9.28 7.28 -2.60
N THR A 70 -8.62 6.14 -2.85
CA THR A 70 -9.27 4.92 -3.32
C THR A 70 -9.33 3.79 -2.31
N GLY A 71 -8.55 3.84 -1.23
CA GLY A 71 -8.35 2.71 -0.31
C GLY A 71 -7.54 1.54 -0.90
N VAL A 72 -7.05 1.63 -2.15
CA VAL A 72 -6.27 0.57 -2.79
C VAL A 72 -4.78 0.95 -2.83
N PRO A 73 -3.84 0.07 -2.42
CA PRO A 73 -2.40 0.34 -2.47
C PRO A 73 -1.94 0.81 -3.85
N PHE A 74 -1.12 1.87 -3.90
CA PHE A 74 -0.70 2.52 -5.15
C PHE A 74 -1.88 2.95 -6.06
N GLY A 75 -3.09 3.08 -5.50
CA GLY A 75 -4.34 3.06 -6.24
C GLY A 75 -4.67 4.37 -6.90
N THR A 76 -3.97 4.71 -7.99
CA THR A 76 -4.39 5.80 -8.88
C THR A 76 -5.76 5.48 -9.48
N ILE A 77 -6.65 6.46 -9.51
CA ILE A 77 -8.07 6.32 -9.83
C ILE A 77 -8.33 5.46 -11.07
N ARG A 78 -7.72 5.78 -12.22
CA ARG A 78 -7.93 5.03 -13.48
C ARG A 78 -7.64 3.53 -13.35
N TRP A 79 -6.61 3.15 -12.59
CA TRP A 79 -6.24 1.74 -12.46
C TRP A 79 -7.20 1.01 -11.53
N VAL A 80 -7.69 1.69 -10.49
CA VAL A 80 -8.65 1.09 -9.56
C VAL A 80 -10.04 1.00 -10.19
N ARG A 81 -10.51 2.06 -10.85
CA ARG A 81 -11.83 2.10 -11.48
C ARG A 81 -11.86 1.29 -12.78
N ASP A 82 -11.01 1.64 -13.74
CA ASP A 82 -11.14 1.17 -15.12
C ASP A 82 -10.50 -0.20 -15.32
N TRP A 83 -9.35 -0.46 -14.67
CA TRP A 83 -8.63 -1.72 -14.84
C TRP A 83 -9.03 -2.79 -13.82
N MET A 84 -9.20 -2.43 -12.55
CA MET A 84 -9.63 -3.36 -11.49
C MET A 84 -11.17 -3.45 -11.33
N GLY A 85 -11.92 -2.53 -11.94
CA GLY A 85 -13.38 -2.51 -11.81
C GLY A 85 -13.84 -2.30 -10.36
N ILE A 86 -13.13 -1.47 -9.58
CA ILE A 86 -13.47 -1.12 -8.21
C ILE A 86 -13.83 0.35 -8.16
N GLU A 87 -15.09 0.63 -7.89
CA GLU A 87 -15.59 1.97 -7.63
C GLU A 87 -16.68 1.86 -6.56
N LYS A 88 -16.41 2.42 -5.38
CA LYS A 88 -17.30 2.37 -4.23
C LYS A 88 -17.26 3.71 -3.50
N PRO A 89 -18.31 4.07 -2.75
CA PRO A 89 -18.34 5.31 -1.99
C PRO A 89 -17.16 5.41 -1.02
N VAL A 90 -16.59 6.62 -0.95
CA VAL A 90 -15.48 7.00 -0.06
C VAL A 90 -15.99 8.13 0.84
N ALA A 91 -15.89 7.92 2.14
CA ALA A 91 -16.19 8.96 3.13
C ALA A 91 -14.99 9.92 3.28
N LYS A 92 -15.13 10.92 4.15
CA LYS A 92 -14.05 11.85 4.47
C LYS A 92 -13.39 11.52 5.81
N PRO A 93 -12.11 11.87 6.01
CA PRO A 93 -11.52 11.92 7.34
C PRO A 93 -12.22 12.99 8.19
N GLU A 94 -12.17 12.82 9.52
CA GLU A 94 -12.80 13.74 10.48
C GLU A 94 -12.22 15.17 10.36
N LEU A 95 -10.89 15.26 10.30
CA LEU A 95 -10.17 16.51 10.08
C LEU A 95 -9.49 16.48 8.71
N GLU A 96 -10.08 17.17 7.74
CA GLU A 96 -9.58 17.24 6.37
C GLU A 96 -8.66 18.46 6.17
N HIS A 97 -7.44 18.22 5.72
CA HIS A 97 -6.50 19.26 5.34
C HIS A 97 -6.99 19.95 4.05
N PRO A 98 -7.13 21.30 4.00
CA PRO A 98 -7.68 22.02 2.84
C PRO A 98 -6.94 21.79 1.52
N LYS A 99 -5.61 21.67 1.55
CA LYS A 99 -4.76 21.36 0.38
C LYS A 99 -4.73 19.87 -0.02
N ARG A 100 -5.35 18.99 0.75
CA ARG A 100 -5.38 17.52 0.55
C ARG A 100 -6.79 16.96 0.79
N PRO A 101 -7.80 17.46 0.06
CA PRO A 101 -9.15 16.96 0.19
C PRO A 101 -9.25 15.51 -0.30
N ILE A 102 -10.12 14.74 0.34
CA ILE A 102 -10.56 13.43 -0.12
C ILE A 102 -11.79 13.61 -1.00
N GLN A 103 -11.58 13.40 -2.30
CA GLN A 103 -12.60 13.48 -3.34
C GLN A 103 -13.04 12.10 -3.82
N GLY A 104 -12.44 11.02 -3.28
CA GLY A 104 -12.72 9.66 -3.69
C GLY A 104 -12.38 9.46 -5.17
N PHE A 105 -13.24 8.72 -5.89
CA PHE A 105 -13.09 8.42 -7.32
C PHE A 105 -13.30 9.62 -8.25
N ALA A 106 -13.75 10.77 -7.73
CA ALA A 106 -13.83 12.04 -8.47
C ALA A 106 -12.51 12.83 -8.44
N CYS A 107 -11.47 12.36 -7.74
CA CYS A 107 -10.16 13.00 -7.75
C CYS A 107 -9.54 12.98 -9.15
N GLU A 108 -9.29 14.15 -9.73
CA GLU A 108 -8.65 14.28 -11.04
C GLU A 108 -7.12 14.23 -10.97
N ARG A 109 -6.56 14.30 -9.76
CA ARG A 109 -5.10 14.28 -9.57
C ARG A 109 -4.55 12.87 -9.75
N LYS A 110 -3.41 12.82 -10.41
CA LYS A 110 -2.71 11.59 -10.79
C LYS A 110 -1.57 11.29 -9.83
N GLU A 111 -1.52 10.07 -9.30
CA GLU A 111 -0.39 9.60 -8.48
C GLU A 111 0.65 8.87 -9.35
N ILE A 112 1.72 9.57 -9.70
CA ILE A 112 2.78 9.07 -10.59
C ILE A 112 3.33 7.70 -10.13
N SER A 113 3.54 7.52 -8.83
CA SER A 113 4.01 6.24 -8.27
C SER A 113 3.06 5.09 -8.59
N GLY A 114 1.76 5.32 -8.39
CA GLY A 114 0.73 4.33 -8.65
C GLY A 114 0.57 4.02 -10.13
N ASP A 115 0.67 5.04 -10.98
CA ASP A 115 0.65 4.83 -12.43
C ASP A 115 1.81 4.00 -12.95
N ARG A 116 3.02 4.23 -12.43
CA ARG A 116 4.19 3.45 -12.83
C ARG A 116 4.00 1.99 -12.45
N VAL A 117 3.55 1.72 -11.22
CA VAL A 117 3.34 0.35 -10.72
C VAL A 117 2.23 -0.36 -11.49
N TRP A 118 1.01 0.17 -11.48
CA TRP A 118 -0.12 -0.49 -12.11
C TRP A 118 -0.04 -0.47 -13.63
N GLY A 119 0.59 0.55 -14.22
CA GLY A 119 0.90 0.58 -15.66
C GLY A 119 1.81 -0.57 -16.07
N ALA A 120 2.96 -0.74 -15.40
CA ALA A 120 3.86 -1.84 -15.72
C ALA A 120 3.21 -3.22 -15.53
N ILE A 121 2.38 -3.38 -14.50
CA ILE A 121 1.63 -4.62 -14.25
C ILE A 121 0.60 -4.84 -15.34
N SER A 122 -0.18 -3.81 -15.71
CA SER A 122 -1.16 -3.88 -16.78
C SER A 122 -0.51 -4.23 -18.12
N ASP A 123 0.62 -3.59 -18.46
CA ASP A 123 1.33 -3.84 -19.71
C ASP A 123 1.82 -5.28 -19.81
N HIS A 124 2.26 -5.88 -18.69
CA HIS A 124 2.74 -7.26 -18.67
C HIS A 124 1.61 -8.31 -18.64
N TYR A 125 0.57 -8.09 -17.82
CA TYR A 125 -0.46 -9.09 -17.58
C TYR A 125 -1.74 -8.89 -18.42
N GLY A 126 -1.99 -7.69 -18.92
CA GLY A 126 -3.20 -7.28 -19.62
C GLY A 126 -4.43 -7.16 -18.71
N LYS A 127 -4.80 -8.24 -18.01
CA LYS A 127 -5.98 -8.30 -17.12
C LYS A 127 -5.57 -8.42 -15.64
N PRO A 128 -6.32 -7.82 -14.70
CA PRO A 128 -5.97 -7.86 -13.27
C PRO A 128 -5.96 -9.29 -12.72
N GLU A 129 -6.87 -10.17 -13.16
CA GLU A 129 -6.96 -11.55 -12.65
C GLU A 129 -5.68 -12.34 -12.90
N LYS A 130 -4.95 -12.04 -13.98
CA LYS A 130 -3.69 -12.72 -14.31
C LYS A 130 -2.58 -12.35 -13.32
N PHE A 131 -2.49 -11.08 -12.93
CA PHE A 131 -1.56 -10.63 -11.89
C PHE A 131 -1.98 -11.19 -10.52
N PHE A 132 -3.25 -10.99 -10.16
CA PHE A 132 -3.75 -11.35 -8.83
C PHE A 132 -3.87 -12.85 -8.61
N LYS A 133 -3.78 -13.70 -9.66
CA LYS A 133 -3.69 -15.15 -9.51
C LYS A 133 -2.47 -15.57 -8.67
N SER A 134 -1.34 -14.89 -8.82
CA SER A 134 -0.08 -15.25 -8.15
C SER A 134 0.50 -14.14 -7.29
N ALA A 135 0.04 -12.90 -7.42
CA ALA A 135 0.59 -11.76 -6.70
C ALA A 135 -0.48 -10.94 -5.96
N PHE A 136 -0.04 -10.14 -5.00
CA PHE A 136 -0.89 -9.18 -4.29
C PHE A 136 -0.07 -7.97 -3.85
N ILE A 137 -0.69 -6.81 -3.68
CA ILE A 137 0.00 -5.59 -3.22
C ILE A 137 -0.66 -5.09 -1.94
N THR A 138 0.14 -4.76 -0.93
CA THR A 138 -0.31 -4.10 0.29
C THR A 138 0.66 -3.00 0.70
N ASN A 139 0.23 -2.09 1.58
CA ASN A 139 1.14 -1.16 2.27
C ASN A 139 1.45 -1.70 3.66
N TYR A 140 2.65 -1.36 4.15
CA TYR A 140 3.06 -1.65 5.51
C TYR A 140 2.27 -0.82 6.52
N CYS A 141 2.28 0.51 6.37
CA CYS A 141 1.52 1.44 7.20
C CYS A 141 0.33 1.99 6.41
N PRO A 142 -0.88 2.04 6.98
CA PRO A 142 -2.05 2.57 6.29
C PRO A 142 -2.18 4.08 6.44
N LEU A 143 -1.42 4.72 7.33
CA LEU A 143 -1.63 6.12 7.68
C LEU A 143 -0.92 7.08 6.72
N VAL A 144 -1.52 8.26 6.56
CA VAL A 144 -0.92 9.42 5.88
C VAL A 144 -0.72 10.53 6.90
N PHE A 145 0.47 11.11 6.94
CA PHE A 145 0.80 12.20 7.85
C PHE A 145 1.10 13.46 7.05
N MET A 146 0.52 14.59 7.44
CA MET A 146 0.72 15.86 6.76
C MET A 146 1.08 16.97 7.73
N GLU A 147 2.02 17.81 7.33
CA GLU A 147 2.35 19.08 7.97
C GLU A 147 1.35 20.16 7.52
N GLU A 148 1.34 21.32 8.18
CA GLU A 148 0.43 22.46 7.91
C GLU A 148 0.43 22.96 6.45
N SER A 149 1.54 22.76 5.73
CA SER A 149 1.65 23.10 4.32
C SER A 149 0.94 22.10 3.38
N GLY A 150 0.43 20.99 3.91
CA GLY A 150 -0.03 19.80 3.17
C GLY A 150 1.11 18.89 2.72
N LYS A 151 2.35 19.17 3.14
CA LYS A 151 3.52 18.35 2.83
C LYS A 151 3.39 16.99 3.51
N ASN A 152 3.59 15.93 2.74
CA ASN A 152 3.60 14.56 3.27
C ASN A 152 4.82 14.33 4.17
N ARG A 153 4.58 13.72 5.33
CA ARG A 153 5.61 13.25 6.25
C ARG A 153 5.56 11.72 6.31
N THR A 154 6.70 11.09 6.08
CA THR A 154 6.80 9.64 6.04
C THR A 154 6.96 9.06 7.46
N PRO A 155 6.53 7.81 7.71
CA PRO A 155 6.55 7.23 9.06
C PRO A 155 7.94 7.27 9.74
N ASP A 156 9.02 7.14 8.99
CA ASP A 156 10.41 7.23 9.49
C ASP A 156 10.79 8.60 10.06
N LYS A 157 10.01 9.65 9.77
CA LYS A 157 10.24 11.03 10.22
C LYS A 157 9.40 11.44 11.42
N LEU A 158 8.59 10.53 11.97
CA LEU A 158 7.79 10.77 13.17
C LEU A 158 8.68 10.71 14.42
N ASN A 159 8.17 11.13 15.58
CA ASN A 159 8.92 10.94 16.82
C ASN A 159 9.00 9.44 17.19
N LYS A 160 10.00 9.05 17.99
CA LYS A 160 10.27 7.64 18.32
C LYS A 160 9.10 6.93 18.99
N LYS A 161 8.34 7.62 19.83
CA LYS A 161 7.16 7.06 20.51
C LYS A 161 6.08 6.66 19.51
N GLN A 162 5.71 7.56 18.59
CA GLN A 162 4.74 7.27 17.53
C GLN A 162 5.26 6.18 16.60
N GLN A 163 6.55 6.21 16.24
CA GLN A 163 7.15 5.17 15.40
C GLN A 163 7.00 3.78 16.02
N GLY A 164 7.26 3.63 17.32
CA GLY A 164 7.13 2.34 18.02
C GLY A 164 5.71 1.78 17.98
N ILE A 165 4.72 2.59 18.35
CA ILE A 165 3.30 2.19 18.36
C ILE A 165 2.83 1.79 16.95
N ILE A 166 3.15 2.62 15.94
CA ILE A 166 2.78 2.36 14.55
C ILE A 166 3.45 1.09 14.05
N GLN A 167 4.75 0.93 14.33
CA GLN A 167 5.52 -0.23 13.89
C GLN A 167 4.96 -1.52 14.47
N GLU A 168 4.69 -1.57 15.78
CA GLU A 168 4.15 -2.77 16.42
C GLU A 168 2.83 -3.21 15.79
N ALA A 169 1.90 -2.26 15.58
CA ALA A 169 0.62 -2.55 14.94
C ALA A 169 0.79 -3.02 13.47
N CYS A 170 1.67 -2.36 12.72
CA CYS A 170 1.94 -2.68 11.32
C CYS A 170 2.66 -4.04 11.17
N ASP A 171 3.58 -4.39 12.07
CA ASP A 171 4.29 -5.67 12.09
C ASP A 171 3.31 -6.82 12.35
N HIS A 172 2.43 -6.68 13.34
CA HIS A 172 1.37 -7.65 13.60
C HIS A 172 0.42 -7.82 12.42
N HIS A 173 0.03 -6.72 11.78
CA HIS A 173 -0.81 -6.77 10.58
C HIS A 173 -0.09 -7.48 9.42
N LEU A 174 1.16 -7.12 9.14
CA LEU A 174 1.94 -7.74 8.06
C LEU A 174 2.10 -9.24 8.28
N ARG A 175 2.48 -9.69 9.50
CA ARG A 175 2.54 -11.12 9.83
C ARG A 175 1.20 -11.82 9.60
N SER A 176 0.08 -11.17 9.93
CA SER A 176 -1.27 -11.71 9.67
C SER A 176 -1.56 -11.85 8.17
N VAL A 177 -1.20 -10.84 7.36
CA VAL A 177 -1.35 -10.88 5.90
C VAL A 177 -0.50 -12.00 5.31
N ILE A 178 0.77 -12.13 5.69
CA ILE A 178 1.69 -13.15 5.16
C ILE A 178 1.27 -14.56 5.58
N LYS A 179 0.84 -14.77 6.82
CA LYS A 179 0.25 -16.06 7.25
C LYS A 179 -0.97 -16.43 6.41
N THR A 180 -1.82 -15.44 6.12
CA THR A 180 -3.10 -15.63 5.40
C THR A 180 -2.88 -15.93 3.91
N LEU A 181 -2.00 -15.18 3.25
CA LEU A 181 -1.71 -15.34 1.82
C LEU A 181 -0.67 -16.43 1.52
N SER A 182 0.12 -16.82 2.51
CA SER A 182 1.18 -17.84 2.43
C SER A 182 2.12 -17.67 1.22
N PRO A 183 2.74 -16.50 1.00
CA PRO A 183 3.64 -16.28 -0.13
C PRO A 183 5.01 -16.91 0.05
N GLU A 184 5.65 -17.23 -1.07
CA GLU A 184 7.06 -17.58 -1.14
C GLU A 184 7.94 -16.34 -1.00
N TRP A 185 7.48 -15.20 -1.52
CA TRP A 185 8.22 -13.94 -1.59
C TRP A 185 7.45 -12.75 -1.05
N VAL A 186 8.12 -11.91 -0.29
CA VAL A 186 7.71 -10.54 0.01
C VAL A 186 8.70 -9.58 -0.61
N ILE A 187 8.21 -8.74 -1.52
CA ILE A 187 9.03 -7.80 -2.28
C ILE A 187 8.73 -6.38 -1.83
N GLY A 188 9.69 -5.75 -1.16
CA GLY A 188 9.62 -4.33 -0.81
C GLY A 188 9.69 -3.46 -2.07
N ILE A 189 8.71 -2.59 -2.28
CA ILE A 189 8.79 -1.51 -3.26
C ILE A 189 9.56 -0.37 -2.58
N GLY A 190 10.88 -0.41 -2.70
CA GLY A 190 11.82 0.48 -2.02
C GLY A 190 12.42 -0.11 -0.72
N LYS A 191 13.57 0.44 -0.34
CA LYS A 191 14.41 -0.04 0.79
C LYS A 191 13.72 0.02 2.15
N PHE A 192 12.87 1.02 2.38
CA PHE A 192 12.10 1.10 3.64
C PHE A 192 11.19 -0.13 3.79
N ALA A 193 10.42 -0.46 2.75
CA ALA A 193 9.47 -1.57 2.81
C ALA A 193 10.19 -2.92 2.91
N GLU A 194 11.31 -3.09 2.22
CA GLU A 194 12.19 -4.25 2.37
C GLU A 194 12.69 -4.41 3.81
N GLY A 195 13.22 -3.34 4.42
CA GLY A 195 13.70 -3.38 5.81
C GLY A 195 12.59 -3.69 6.82
N LYS A 196 11.39 -3.14 6.63
CA LYS A 196 10.22 -3.47 7.47
C LYS A 196 9.75 -4.91 7.27
N ALA A 197 9.75 -5.42 6.04
CA ALA A 197 9.44 -6.82 5.78
C ALA A 197 10.45 -7.75 6.46
N ALA A 198 11.75 -7.49 6.33
CA ALA A 198 12.80 -8.29 6.93
C ALA A 198 12.68 -8.36 8.46
N SER A 199 12.47 -7.22 9.12
CA SER A 199 12.32 -7.16 10.58
C SER A 199 11.01 -7.79 11.05
N ALA A 200 9.88 -7.44 10.44
CA ALA A 200 8.56 -7.90 10.89
C ALA A 200 8.34 -9.40 10.65
N LEU A 201 9.01 -9.99 9.66
CA LEU A 201 8.82 -11.38 9.23
C LEU A 201 9.96 -12.30 9.69
N GLU A 202 10.83 -11.83 10.59
CA GLU A 202 11.84 -12.66 11.21
C GLU A 202 11.22 -13.95 11.79
N GLY A 203 11.90 -15.08 11.53
CA GLY A 203 11.46 -16.42 11.90
C GLY A 203 10.34 -17.01 11.04
N MET A 204 9.87 -16.33 9.99
CA MET A 204 8.93 -16.90 9.02
C MET A 204 9.66 -17.44 7.79
N ASP A 205 9.18 -18.57 7.25
CA ASP A 205 9.70 -19.16 6.01
C ASP A 205 9.18 -18.38 4.79
N VAL A 206 9.81 -17.23 4.52
CA VAL A 206 9.48 -16.36 3.38
C VAL A 206 10.73 -15.63 2.91
N LYS A 207 10.90 -15.52 1.58
CA LYS A 207 12.04 -14.82 0.98
C LYS A 207 11.74 -13.32 0.90
N ILE A 208 12.72 -12.51 1.26
CA ILE A 208 12.62 -11.05 1.18
C ILE A 208 13.41 -10.56 -0.04
N GLY A 209 12.77 -9.71 -0.84
CA GLY A 209 13.40 -9.07 -1.99
C GLY A 209 13.01 -7.61 -2.08
N THR A 210 13.52 -6.93 -3.11
CA THR A 210 13.34 -5.49 -3.28
C THR A 210 13.30 -5.10 -4.74
N VAL A 211 12.52 -4.08 -5.03
CA VAL A 211 12.53 -3.37 -6.31
C VAL A 211 12.65 -1.87 -6.05
N LEU A 212 13.11 -1.14 -7.06
CA LEU A 212 13.20 0.32 -7.00
C LEU A 212 11.82 0.93 -6.67
N HIS A 213 11.78 1.97 -5.83
CA HIS A 213 10.54 2.70 -5.58
C HIS A 213 10.17 3.58 -6.80
N PRO A 214 8.89 3.63 -7.24
CA PRO A 214 8.44 4.38 -8.42
C PRO A 214 8.36 5.91 -8.24
N SER A 215 8.90 6.46 -7.15
CA SER A 215 8.64 7.86 -6.78
C SER A 215 9.33 8.81 -7.76
N PRO A 216 8.70 9.93 -8.16
CA PRO A 216 9.36 10.96 -8.95
C PRO A 216 10.53 11.63 -8.22
N ALA A 217 10.65 11.47 -6.90
CA ALA A 217 11.78 11.96 -6.13
C ALA A 217 13.08 11.16 -6.38
N SER A 218 13.01 9.98 -7.04
CA SER A 218 14.18 9.21 -7.43
C SER A 218 14.61 9.55 -8.85
N PRO A 219 15.80 10.13 -9.07
CA PRO A 219 16.32 10.39 -10.42
C PRO A 219 16.40 9.11 -11.26
N ILE A 220 16.71 7.98 -10.62
CA ILE A 220 16.81 6.67 -11.28
C ILE A 220 15.45 6.22 -11.81
N ALA A 221 14.37 6.41 -11.03
CA ALA A 221 13.01 6.06 -11.45
C ALA A 221 12.50 6.93 -12.60
N ASN A 222 12.99 8.18 -12.69
CA ASN A 222 12.64 9.10 -13.77
C ASN A 222 13.30 8.73 -15.12
N ARG A 223 14.39 7.95 -15.11
CA ARG A 223 15.02 7.40 -16.32
C ARG A 223 14.38 6.10 -16.84
N GLY A 224 13.16 5.80 -16.39
CA GLY A 224 12.43 4.59 -16.77
C GLY A 224 12.40 3.56 -15.64
N TRP A 225 11.35 3.65 -14.81
CA TRP A 225 11.16 2.76 -13.67
C TRP A 225 10.82 1.31 -14.07
N ALA A 226 9.89 1.12 -15.02
CA ALA A 226 9.36 -0.20 -15.33
C ALA A 226 10.43 -1.19 -15.83
N PRO A 227 11.33 -0.83 -16.78
CA PRO A 227 12.39 -1.75 -17.20
C PRO A 227 13.32 -2.16 -16.06
N GLN A 228 13.64 -1.23 -15.15
CA GLN A 228 14.54 -1.49 -14.02
C GLN A 228 13.89 -2.43 -12.99
N ALA A 229 12.63 -2.17 -12.63
CA ALA A 229 11.87 -3.03 -11.74
C ALA A 229 11.72 -4.44 -12.33
N SER A 230 11.45 -4.55 -13.63
CA SER A 230 11.36 -5.84 -14.33
C SER A 230 12.68 -6.62 -14.29
N LEU A 231 13.83 -5.97 -14.48
CA LEU A 231 15.14 -6.62 -14.35
C LEU A 231 15.36 -7.17 -12.94
N GLN A 232 15.01 -6.40 -11.91
CA GLN A 232 15.12 -6.84 -10.51
C GLN A 232 14.21 -8.04 -10.22
N ILE A 233 12.96 -8.03 -10.73
CA ILE A 233 12.01 -9.14 -10.60
C ILE A 233 12.51 -10.40 -11.31
N ARG A 234 13.09 -10.27 -12.51
CA ARG A 234 13.69 -11.38 -13.26
C ARG A 234 14.90 -11.97 -12.54
N ALA A 235 15.76 -11.14 -11.95
CA ALA A 235 16.90 -11.61 -11.16
C ALA A 235 16.47 -12.47 -9.95
N MET A 236 15.24 -12.28 -9.45
CA MET A 236 14.64 -13.10 -8.39
C MET A 236 13.89 -14.35 -8.93
N GLY A 237 13.86 -14.58 -10.24
CA GLY A 237 13.15 -15.72 -10.85
C GLY A 237 11.62 -15.64 -10.79
N LEU A 238 11.07 -14.42 -10.62
CA LEU A 238 9.64 -14.19 -10.44
C LEU A 238 8.90 -13.88 -11.75
N CYS A 239 9.64 -13.48 -12.78
CA CYS A 239 9.13 -13.25 -14.13
C CYS A 239 10.09 -13.86 -15.14
N LYS A 240 9.55 -14.35 -16.27
CA LYS A 240 10.34 -14.66 -17.48
C LYS A 240 10.37 -13.40 -18.35
#